data_AF-A0A6H1ZWX0-F1
#
_entry.id   AF-A0A6H1ZWX0-F1
#
_cell.length_a   1.000
_cell.length_b   1.000
_cell.length_c   1.000
_cell.angle_alpha   90.00
_cell.angle_beta   90.00
_cell.angle_gamma   90.00
#
_symmetry.space_group_name_H-M   'P 1'
#
loop_
_entity.id
_entity.type
_entity.pdbx_description
1 polymer ?
#
loop_
_entity_poly.entity_id
_entity_poly.type
_entity_poly.pdbx_seq_one_letter_code
_entity_poly.pdbx_strand_id
1 'polypeptide(L)'
;MKGDTMENMWIEEARGMAAQCWCDPKNSHKEMDSDLCESLAIKIAGWMDVAAQNQRNTDYYRGLLVKCGKIIGKKAYTCDDGSISEDVLCAKIPELVEKAFCVLALAGEWKD
;
A
#
# COMPACT_ATOMS: atom_id res chain seq x y z
N MET A 1 9.11 21.51 -24.60
CA MET A 1 8.70 20.99 -23.27
C MET A 1 8.97 22.08 -22.25
N LYS A 2 7.98 22.94 -21.98
CA LYS A 2 8.04 23.81 -20.79
C LYS A 2 7.76 22.88 -19.62
N GLY A 3 8.77 22.65 -18.79
CA GLY A 3 8.64 21.89 -17.56
C GLY A 3 7.65 22.63 -16.67
N ASP A 4 6.42 22.15 -16.64
CA ASP A 4 5.57 22.33 -15.48
C ASP A 4 6.40 21.81 -14.30
N THR A 5 6.88 22.73 -13.48
CA THR A 5 7.00 22.50 -12.05
C THR A 5 5.61 22.08 -11.57
N MET A 6 5.25 20.81 -11.80
CA MET A 6 4.26 20.13 -11.00
C MET A 6 4.81 20.27 -9.60
N GLU A 7 4.15 21.10 -8.80
CA GLU A 7 4.42 21.32 -7.39
C GLU A 7 4.15 19.99 -6.68
N ASN A 8 5.11 19.07 -6.81
CA ASN A 8 5.06 17.76 -6.21
C ASN A 8 5.27 17.99 -4.72
N MET A 9 4.26 17.67 -3.92
CA MET A 9 4.27 17.91 -2.49
C MET A 9 5.45 17.28 -1.75
N TRP A 10 6.16 16.34 -2.39
CA TRP A 10 7.32 15.62 -1.86
C TRP A 10 8.66 16.21 -2.29
N ILE A 11 8.69 17.31 -3.06
CA ILE A 11 9.92 17.78 -3.69
C ILE A 11 10.99 18.23 -2.67
N GLU A 12 10.58 18.84 -1.56
CA GLU A 12 11.53 19.30 -0.54
C GLU A 12 12.14 18.12 0.24
N GLU A 13 11.31 17.14 0.60
CA GLU A 13 11.79 15.89 1.21
C GLU A 13 12.71 15.14 0.25
N ALA A 14 12.34 15.07 -1.03
CA ALA A 14 13.13 14.40 -2.06
C ALA A 14 14.49 15.09 -2.30
N ARG A 15 14.55 16.43 -2.23
CA ARG A 15 15.82 17.17 -2.26
C ARG A 15 16.70 16.82 -1.08
N GLY A 16 16.12 16.76 0.12
CA GLY A 16 16.82 16.31 1.33
C GLY A 16 17.39 14.89 1.16
N MET A 17 16.59 13.96 0.63
CA MET A 17 17.03 12.59 0.36
C MET A 17 18.14 12.51 -0.70
N ALA A 18 18.04 13.28 -1.79
CA ALA A 18 19.05 13.31 -2.83
C ALA A 18 20.38 13.89 -2.33
N ALA A 19 20.33 14.99 -1.57
CA ALA A 19 21.52 15.64 -1.01
C ALA A 19 22.25 14.74 0.01
N GLN A 20 21.51 13.92 0.77
CA GLN A 20 22.11 12.97 1.73
C GLN A 20 23.06 11.96 1.08
N CYS A 21 22.97 11.71 -0.23
CA CYS A 21 23.93 10.85 -0.93
C CYS A 21 25.37 11.34 -0.80
N TRP A 22 25.61 12.65 -0.68
CA TRP A 22 26.94 13.24 -0.48
C TRP A 22 27.40 13.23 0.98
N CYS A 23 26.49 12.97 1.92
CA CYS A 23 26.84 12.76 3.33
C CYS A 23 27.32 11.33 3.61
N ASP A 24 27.17 10.38 2.68
CA ASP A 24 27.74 9.03 2.81
C ASP A 24 29.28 9.10 2.76
N PRO A 25 30.02 8.56 3.76
CA PRO A 25 31.47 8.52 3.76
C PRO A 25 32.10 7.98 2.45
N LYS A 26 31.41 7.07 1.74
CA LYS A 26 31.84 6.54 0.43
C LYS A 26 31.93 7.61 -0.66
N ASN A 27 31.19 8.71 -0.51
CA ASN A 27 31.15 9.83 -1.45
C ASN A 27 31.90 11.07 -0.94
N SER A 28 32.60 10.99 0.19
CA SER A 28 33.33 12.11 0.81
C SER A 28 34.37 12.79 -0.10
N HIS A 29 34.84 12.08 -1.13
CA HIS A 29 35.79 12.58 -2.12
C HIS A 29 35.14 13.23 -3.34
N LYS A 30 33.80 13.26 -3.41
CA LYS A 30 33.05 13.82 -4.55
C LYS A 30 32.47 15.18 -4.18
N GLU A 31 32.63 16.14 -5.08
CA GLU A 31 31.90 17.41 -5.02
C GLU A 31 30.43 17.18 -5.39
N MET A 32 29.53 17.99 -4.82
CA MET A 32 28.11 17.91 -5.10
C MET A 32 27.76 18.55 -6.43
N ASP A 33 27.15 17.76 -7.32
CA ASP A 33 26.53 18.25 -8.55
C ASP A 33 25.07 18.61 -8.24
N SER A 34 24.78 19.91 -8.18
CA SER A 34 23.46 20.44 -7.84
C SER A 34 22.41 20.10 -8.89
N ASP A 35 22.77 20.06 -10.18
CA ASP A 35 21.84 19.81 -11.27
C ASP A 35 21.44 18.33 -11.31
N LEU A 36 22.41 17.45 -11.05
CA LEU A 36 22.15 16.03 -10.85
C LEU A 36 21.31 15.78 -9.59
N CYS A 37 21.63 16.48 -8.49
CA CYS A 37 20.87 16.38 -7.24
C CYS A 37 19.39 16.75 -7.46
N GLU A 38 19.12 17.86 -8.15
CA GLU A 38 17.74 18.28 -8.47
C GLU A 38 17.04 17.30 -9.41
N SER A 39 17.75 16.83 -10.44
CA SER A 39 17.21 15.82 -11.37
C SER A 39 16.82 14.53 -10.65
N LEU A 40 17.63 14.09 -9.68
CA LEU A 40 17.35 12.92 -8.85
C LEU A 40 16.18 13.18 -7.89
N ALA A 41 16.13 14.36 -7.26
CA ALA A 41 15.03 14.75 -6.37
C ALA A 41 13.68 14.69 -7.08
N ILE A 42 13.57 15.17 -8.33
CA ILE A 42 12.34 15.07 -9.13
C ILE A 42 11.89 13.61 -9.31
N LYS A 43 12.84 12.69 -9.55
CA LYS A 43 12.52 11.25 -9.69
C LYS A 43 12.08 10.63 -8.37
N ILE A 44 12.77 10.95 -7.27
CA ILE A 44 12.41 10.48 -5.93
C ILE A 44 11.00 10.97 -5.57
N ALA A 45 10.71 12.26 -5.77
CA ALA A 45 9.39 12.83 -5.49
C ALA A 45 8.28 12.16 -6.30
N GLY A 46 8.54 11.82 -7.58
CA GLY A 46 7.61 11.04 -8.40
C GLY A 46 7.32 9.64 -7.84
N TRP A 47 8.35 8.94 -7.38
CA TRP A 47 8.17 7.63 -6.73
C TRP A 47 7.45 7.71 -5.39
N MET A 48 7.71 8.76 -4.61
CA MET A 48 7.02 8.98 -3.33
C MET A 48 5.52 9.19 -3.54
N ASP A 49 5.12 9.97 -4.56
CA ASP A 49 3.71 10.17 -4.88
C ASP A 49 3.02 8.87 -5.33
N VAL A 50 3.66 8.10 -6.22
CA VAL A 50 3.16 6.79 -6.65
C VAL A 50 3.03 5.82 -5.48
N ALA A 51 4.03 5.77 -4.59
CA ALA A 51 3.99 4.93 -3.40
C ALA A 51 2.86 5.34 -2.44
N ALA A 52 2.68 6.65 -2.23
CA ALA A 52 1.60 7.18 -1.40
C ALA A 52 0.22 6.85 -1.99
N GLN A 53 0.05 6.98 -3.32
CA GLN A 53 -1.18 6.58 -3.99
C GLN A 53 -1.44 5.07 -3.86
N ASN A 54 -0.41 4.24 -4.04
CA ASN A 54 -0.52 2.81 -3.88
C ASN A 54 -0.92 2.40 -2.44
N GLN A 55 -0.34 3.05 -1.43
CA GLN A 55 -0.70 2.80 -0.04
C GLN A 55 -2.16 3.14 0.25
N ARG A 56 -2.63 4.32 -0.21
CA ARG A 56 -4.05 4.71 -0.08
C ARG A 56 -4.99 3.69 -0.73
N ASN A 57 -4.65 3.21 -1.92
CA ASN A 57 -5.44 2.18 -2.61
C ASN A 57 -5.45 0.85 -1.83
N THR A 58 -4.29 0.45 -1.32
CA THR A 58 -4.14 -0.77 -0.51
C THR A 58 -5.00 -0.69 0.75
N ASP A 59 -4.95 0.43 1.48
CA ASP A 59 -5.75 0.65 2.68
C ASP A 59 -7.25 0.65 2.37
N TYR A 60 -7.65 1.25 1.25
CA TYR A 60 -9.03 1.24 0.80
C TYR A 60 -9.55 -0.19 0.56
N TYR A 61 -8.87 -0.99 -0.27
CA TYR A 61 -9.30 -2.35 -0.59
C TYR A 61 -9.23 -3.28 0.63
N ARG A 62 -8.18 -3.16 1.45
CA ARG A 62 -8.09 -3.86 2.73
C ARG A 62 -9.26 -3.48 3.64
N GLY A 63 -9.63 -2.21 3.69
CA GLY A 63 -10.77 -1.71 4.46
C GLY A 63 -12.10 -2.33 4.03
N LEU A 64 -12.31 -2.56 2.73
CA LEU A 64 -13.49 -3.28 2.23
C LEU A 64 -13.52 -4.72 2.73
N LEU A 65 -12.39 -5.43 2.65
CA LEU A 65 -12.27 -6.79 3.18
C LEU A 65 -12.51 -6.83 4.69
N VAL A 66 -11.92 -5.91 5.46
CA VAL A 66 -12.17 -5.82 6.91
C VAL A 66 -13.66 -5.62 7.20
N LYS A 67 -14.39 -4.79 6.43
CA LYS A 67 -15.84 -4.64 6.58
C LYS A 67 -16.58 -5.96 6.35
N CYS A 68 -16.24 -6.71 5.28
CA CYS A 68 -16.80 -8.04 5.03
C CYS A 68 -16.52 -9.01 6.19
N GLY A 69 -15.27 -9.06 6.67
CA GLY A 69 -14.89 -9.95 7.78
C GLY A 69 -15.63 -9.63 9.08
N LYS A 70 -15.86 -8.35 9.39
CA LYS A 70 -16.69 -7.94 10.54
C LYS A 70 -18.13 -8.46 10.43
N ILE A 71 -18.71 -8.50 9.24
CA ILE A 71 -20.05 -9.05 8.99
C ILE A 71 -20.05 -10.58 9.14
N ILE A 72 -19.03 -11.26 8.60
CA ILE A 72 -18.87 -12.72 8.72
C ILE A 72 -18.71 -13.16 10.19
N GLY A 73 -18.10 -12.31 11.02
CA GLY A 73 -17.94 -12.56 12.44
C GLY A 73 -16.81 -13.55 12.75
N LYS A 74 -16.94 -14.33 13.83
CA LYS A 74 -15.85 -15.10 14.46
C LYS A 74 -14.96 -15.87 13.48
N LYS A 75 -15.54 -16.50 12.45
CA LYS A 75 -14.80 -17.28 11.44
C LYS A 75 -13.73 -16.46 10.70
N ALA A 76 -13.95 -15.15 10.50
CA ALA A 76 -12.99 -14.26 9.85
C ALA A 76 -11.81 -13.85 10.76
N TYR A 77 -11.85 -14.20 12.05
CA TYR A 77 -10.78 -13.95 13.02
C TYR A 77 -10.08 -15.24 13.46
N THR A 78 -10.63 -16.41 13.13
CA THR A 78 -10.08 -17.71 13.55
C THR A 78 -8.95 -18.14 12.61
N CYS A 79 -7.75 -18.25 13.16
CA CYS A 79 -6.56 -18.79 12.49
C CYS A 79 -6.73 -20.30 12.22
N ASP A 80 -5.83 -20.87 11.42
CA ASP A 80 -5.92 -22.28 11.03
C ASP A 80 -5.56 -23.24 12.17
N ASP A 81 -4.85 -22.76 13.19
CA ASP A 81 -4.56 -23.46 14.45
C ASP A 81 -5.70 -23.35 15.48
N GLY A 82 -6.79 -22.67 15.14
CA GLY A 82 -7.94 -22.43 16.02
C GLY A 82 -7.78 -21.23 16.96
N SER A 83 -6.63 -20.54 16.96
CA SER A 83 -6.46 -19.29 17.72
C SER A 83 -7.32 -18.16 17.13
N ILE A 84 -7.58 -17.12 17.92
CA ILE A 84 -8.36 -15.96 17.50
C ILE A 84 -7.43 -14.75 17.36
N SER A 85 -7.33 -14.23 16.14
CA SER A 85 -6.63 -12.99 15.81
C SER A 85 -7.41 -11.78 16.34
N GLU A 86 -6.69 -10.73 16.74
CA GLU A 86 -7.28 -9.43 17.08
C GLU A 86 -7.86 -8.74 15.84
N ASP A 87 -7.20 -8.94 14.69
CA ASP A 87 -7.61 -8.39 13.41
C ASP A 87 -8.29 -9.41 12.50
N VAL A 88 -9.10 -8.90 11.56
CA VAL A 88 -9.71 -9.69 10.49
C VAL A 88 -8.63 -10.30 9.60
N LEU A 89 -8.68 -11.62 9.43
CA LEU A 89 -7.86 -12.39 8.50
C LEU A 89 -8.39 -12.19 7.07
N CYS A 90 -8.04 -11.05 6.45
CA CYS A 90 -8.54 -10.67 5.12
C CYS A 90 -8.32 -11.73 4.05
N ALA A 91 -7.21 -12.49 4.15
CA ALA A 91 -6.89 -13.58 3.24
C ALA A 91 -7.89 -14.75 3.28
N LYS A 92 -8.59 -14.96 4.41
CA LYS A 92 -9.60 -16.03 4.56
C LYS A 92 -10.96 -15.66 4.00
N ILE A 93 -11.21 -14.37 3.74
CA ILE A 93 -12.54 -13.90 3.34
C ILE A 93 -13.02 -14.55 2.03
N PRO A 94 -12.23 -14.62 0.95
CA PRO A 94 -12.67 -15.26 -0.29
C PRO A 94 -13.15 -16.70 -0.06
N GLU A 95 -12.41 -17.50 0.70
CA GLU A 95 -12.75 -18.89 1.03
C GLU A 95 -14.04 -18.98 1.87
N LEU A 96 -14.21 -18.08 2.84
CA LEU A 96 -15.41 -18.05 3.68
C LEU A 96 -16.67 -17.68 2.88
N VAL A 97 -16.51 -16.75 1.93
CA VAL A 97 -17.59 -16.34 1.02
C VAL A 97 -17.96 -17.49 0.07
N GLU A 98 -16.98 -18.15 -0.54
CA GLU A 98 -17.21 -19.32 -1.39
C GLU A 98 -17.97 -20.43 -0.66
N LYS A 99 -17.54 -20.76 0.57
CA LYS A 99 -18.23 -21.76 1.41
C LYS A 99 -19.67 -21.36 1.72
N ALA A 100 -19.93 -20.08 2.00
CA ALA A 100 -21.28 -19.60 2.29
C ALA A 100 -22.21 -19.74 1.07
N PHE A 101 -21.75 -19.33 -0.12
CA PHE A 101 -22.53 -19.47 -1.35
C PHE A 101 -22.76 -20.94 -1.74
N CYS A 102 -21.76 -21.81 -1.55
CA CYS A 102 -21.92 -23.24 -1.79
C CYS A 102 -23.07 -23.81 -0.94
N VAL A 103 -23.14 -23.46 0.35
CA VAL A 103 -24.21 -23.89 1.24
C VAL A 103 -25.58 -23.36 0.79
N LEU A 104 -25.67 -22.07 0.46
CA LEU A 104 -26.94 -21.46 0.01
C LEU A 104 -27.44 -22.03 -1.32
N ALA A 105 -26.52 -22.29 -2.26
CA ALA A 105 -26.84 -22.91 -3.54
C ALA A 105 -27.35 -24.34 -3.35
N LEU A 106 -26.71 -25.13 -2.49
CA LEU A 106 -27.16 -26.49 -2.14
C LEU A 106 -28.51 -26.49 -1.42
N ALA A 107 -28.80 -25.45 -0.64
CA ALA A 107 -30.09 -25.26 0.02
C ALA A 107 -31.20 -24.76 -0.92
N GLY A 108 -30.88 -24.38 -2.16
CA GLY A 108 -31.83 -23.77 -3.10
C GLY A 108 -32.27 -22.35 -2.71
N GLU A 109 -31.55 -21.71 -1.78
CA GLU A 109 -31.86 -20.39 -1.22
C GLU A 109 -31.17 -19.26 -1.96
N TRP A 110 -30.23 -19.58 -2.86
CA TRP A 110 -29.58 -18.63 -3.74
C TRP A 110 -30.21 -18.68 -5.13
N LYS A 111 -30.84 -17.57 -5.55
CA LYS A 111 -31.39 -17.38 -6.90
C LYS A 111 -30.78 -16.11 -7.48
N ASP A 112 -30.24 -16.21 -8.69
CA ASP A 112 -29.74 -15.08 -9.47
C ASP A 112 -30.81 -13.99 -9.71
#